data_AF-K1TL19-F1
#
_entry.id   AF-K1TL19-F1
#
_cell.length_a   1.000
_cell.length_b   1.000
_cell.length_c   1.000
_cell.angle_alpha   90.00
_cell.angle_beta   90.00
_cell.angle_gamma   90.00
#
_symmetry.space_group_name_H-M   'P 1'
#
loop_
_entity.id
_entity.type
_entity.pdbx_description
1 polymer ?
#
loop_
_entity_poly.entity_id
_entity_poly.type
_entity_poly.pdbx_seq_one_letter_code
_entity_poly.pdbx_strand_id
1 'polypeptide(L)'
;TLSSDIYPYNLSEIADATIKLLKNPNARIRLIPDLPTGCDIIVKDDYTFLMQSSFDVDSVNYIITIKNTPYLKYLDDIDSRLREIQDSPNPIKEIISADDESELIEDKIRYVIRCKPCNLYQVVNTLFKRVPGFRASISTRNMIVVDSSFHTREYDIRQILCAWIKNRLYEKRAWFLRELVAKTTECNMLEGKAFMMSPTNLEKTIKIFRSCKSRDQIIPSLVKEYKGHVTTSQANYISELRMYQLTDGEYKKTLELIDKIRKEINDITETVEKPEKIRDVIIDEIKTIKSKYGTPRKSKILNLGNEEAVNISVVQILTDGSILFGETENPEHLSSDITPIS
;
A
#
# COMPACT_ATOMS: atom_id res chain seq x y z
N THR A 1 21.25 -20.52 8.32
CA THR A 1 20.50 -19.29 8.66
C THR A 1 19.66 -18.93 7.45
N LEU A 2 18.34 -18.87 7.59
CA LEU A 2 17.47 -18.43 6.49
C LEU A 2 17.50 -16.89 6.45
N SER A 3 17.72 -16.31 5.27
CA SER A 3 17.70 -14.86 5.04
C SER A 3 16.74 -14.56 3.89
N SER A 4 15.97 -13.48 3.99
CA SER A 4 14.98 -13.09 2.98
C SER A 4 15.22 -11.64 2.59
N ASP A 5 15.34 -11.40 1.28
CA ASP A 5 15.49 -10.07 0.71
C ASP A 5 14.22 -9.69 -0.06
N ILE A 6 13.35 -8.89 0.56
CA ILE A 6 12.17 -8.33 -0.08
C ILE A 6 12.46 -6.86 -0.38
N TYR A 7 12.55 -6.54 -1.67
CA TYR A 7 12.87 -5.19 -2.12
C TYR A 7 11.66 -4.26 -2.10
N PRO A 8 11.86 -2.93 -1.95
CA PRO A 8 10.80 -1.95 -2.11
C PRO A 8 10.24 -1.91 -3.53
N TYR A 9 8.95 -1.63 -3.65
CA TYR A 9 8.24 -1.46 -4.92
C TYR A 9 7.38 -0.20 -4.88
N ASN A 10 7.00 0.30 -6.05
CA ASN A 10 6.14 1.48 -6.15
C ASN A 10 4.72 1.14 -5.67
N LEU A 11 4.18 1.95 -4.75
CA LEU A 11 2.86 1.74 -4.17
C LEU A 11 1.74 1.73 -5.22
N SER A 12 1.83 2.62 -6.21
CA SER A 12 0.82 2.76 -7.25
C SER A 12 0.72 1.50 -8.10
N GLU A 13 1.85 0.85 -8.37
CA GLU A 13 1.91 -0.37 -9.16
C GLU A 13 1.48 -1.60 -8.37
N ILE A 14 1.87 -1.68 -7.10
CA ILE A 14 1.37 -2.73 -6.20
C ILE A 14 -0.16 -2.63 -6.13
N ALA A 15 -0.71 -1.42 -5.98
CA ALA A 15 -2.15 -1.19 -5.96
C ALA A 15 -2.83 -1.69 -7.25
N ASP A 16 -2.29 -1.34 -8.43
CA ASP A 16 -2.84 -1.78 -9.71
C ASP A 16 -2.74 -3.30 -9.90
N ALA A 17 -1.61 -3.91 -9.55
CA ALA A 17 -1.41 -5.36 -9.58
C ALA A 17 -2.38 -6.09 -8.64
N THR A 18 -2.61 -5.54 -7.45
CA THR A 18 -3.53 -6.09 -6.45
C THR A 18 -4.98 -6.02 -6.93
N ILE A 19 -5.39 -4.90 -7.49
CA ILE A 19 -6.73 -4.74 -8.10
C ILE A 19 -6.91 -5.73 -9.25
N LYS A 20 -5.88 -5.93 -10.08
CA LYS A 20 -5.91 -6.92 -11.17
C LYS A 20 -6.10 -8.34 -10.65
N LEU A 21 -5.39 -8.73 -9.59
CA LEU A 21 -5.56 -10.04 -8.94
C LEU A 21 -6.90 -10.22 -8.25
N LEU A 22 -7.47 -9.15 -7.66
CA LEU A 22 -8.81 -9.17 -7.07
C LEU A 22 -9.89 -9.45 -8.13
N LYS A 23 -9.70 -8.95 -9.36
CA LYS A 23 -10.59 -9.21 -10.50
C LYS A 23 -10.34 -10.56 -11.16
N ASN A 24 -9.08 -10.96 -11.30
CA ASN A 24 -8.67 -12.23 -11.90
C ASN A 24 -7.51 -12.86 -11.09
N PRO A 25 -7.79 -13.87 -10.24
CA PRO A 25 -6.77 -14.52 -9.41
C PRO A 25 -5.62 -15.19 -10.20
N ASN A 26 -5.86 -15.50 -11.47
CA ASN A 26 -4.87 -16.13 -12.36
C ASN A 26 -4.12 -15.13 -13.22
N ALA A 27 -4.30 -13.81 -13.00
CA ALA A 27 -3.57 -12.80 -13.74
C ALA A 27 -2.05 -12.96 -13.55
N ARG A 28 -1.31 -12.89 -14.65
CA ARG A 28 0.16 -12.75 -14.61
C ARG A 28 0.49 -11.37 -14.06
N ILE A 29 1.37 -11.33 -13.06
CA ILE A 29 1.87 -10.11 -12.42
C ILE A 29 3.39 -10.10 -12.54
N ARG A 30 3.93 -8.99 -13.04
CA ARG A 30 5.34 -8.67 -13.03
C ARG A 30 5.48 -7.30 -12.41
N LEU A 31 6.32 -7.19 -11.38
CA LEU A 31 6.64 -5.92 -10.73
C LEU A 31 8.16 -5.75 -10.76
N ILE A 32 8.59 -4.52 -11.01
CA ILE A 32 10.00 -4.14 -10.96
C ILE A 32 10.19 -3.34 -9.67
N PRO A 33 11.21 -3.65 -8.86
CA PRO A 33 11.51 -2.88 -7.65
C PRO A 33 11.59 -1.38 -7.93
N ASP A 34 11.24 -0.55 -6.95
CA ASP A 34 11.37 0.90 -7.01
C ASP A 34 12.09 1.33 -5.73
N LEU A 35 13.35 1.70 -5.87
CA LEU A 35 14.27 1.76 -4.76
C LEU A 35 14.28 3.16 -4.17
N PRO A 36 14.38 3.30 -2.83
CA PRO A 36 14.35 4.61 -2.19
C PRO A 36 15.52 5.50 -2.59
N THR A 37 16.66 4.91 -2.98
CA THR A 37 17.85 5.64 -3.49
C THR A 37 17.64 6.20 -4.90
N GLY A 38 16.59 5.75 -5.61
CA GLY A 38 16.32 6.16 -7.00
C GLY A 38 17.37 5.70 -8.00
N CYS A 39 18.21 4.73 -7.65
CA CYS A 39 19.18 4.17 -8.58
C CYS A 39 18.49 3.47 -9.76
N ASP A 40 19.22 3.38 -10.87
CA ASP A 40 18.71 2.80 -12.09
C ASP A 40 18.60 1.27 -11.95
N ILE A 41 17.61 0.70 -12.63
CA ILE A 41 17.34 -0.74 -12.63
C ILE A 41 17.44 -1.25 -14.05
N ILE A 42 18.33 -2.20 -14.27
CA ILE A 42 18.49 -2.91 -15.52
C ILE A 42 17.81 -4.27 -15.38
N VAL A 43 16.86 -4.56 -16.26
CA VAL A 43 16.14 -5.84 -16.27
C VAL A 43 17.01 -6.88 -16.99
N LYS A 44 17.38 -7.98 -16.30
CA LYS A 44 18.17 -9.08 -16.89
C LYS A 44 17.28 -10.24 -17.31
N ASP A 45 16.31 -10.60 -16.47
CA ASP A 45 15.27 -11.58 -16.78
C ASP A 45 13.97 -11.20 -16.03
N ASP A 46 13.01 -12.13 -15.94
CA ASP A 46 11.73 -11.90 -15.27
C ASP A 46 11.82 -11.67 -13.75
N TYR A 47 12.91 -12.13 -13.10
CA TYR A 47 13.10 -12.11 -11.65
C TYR A 47 14.46 -11.54 -11.22
N THR A 48 15.41 -11.40 -12.14
CA THR A 48 16.75 -10.91 -11.90
C THR A 48 16.88 -9.50 -12.45
N PHE A 49 17.33 -8.60 -11.60
CA PHE A 49 17.59 -7.21 -11.96
C PHE A 49 18.98 -6.81 -11.50
N LEU A 50 19.53 -5.78 -12.13
CA LEU A 50 20.80 -5.19 -11.76
C LEU A 50 20.54 -3.73 -11.37
N MET A 51 20.75 -3.43 -10.09
CA MET A 51 20.79 -2.06 -9.59
C MET A 51 22.07 -1.40 -10.06
N GLN A 52 21.98 -0.18 -10.57
CA GLN A 52 23.10 0.59 -11.08
C GLN A 52 23.00 2.04 -10.58
N SER A 53 24.12 2.59 -10.15
CA SER A 53 24.20 4.01 -9.81
C SER A 53 23.90 4.87 -11.04
N SER A 54 23.02 5.86 -10.89
CA SER A 54 22.77 6.84 -11.95
C SER A 54 23.96 7.79 -12.05
N PHE A 55 24.33 8.15 -13.29
CA PHE A 55 25.49 9.00 -13.55
C PHE A 55 25.22 10.01 -14.65
N ASP A 56 25.90 11.15 -14.59
CA ASP A 56 26.02 12.12 -15.68
C ASP A 56 27.45 12.18 -16.18
N VAL A 57 27.60 12.50 -17.46
CA VAL A 57 28.88 12.63 -18.15
C VAL A 57 29.01 14.04 -18.70
N ASP A 58 30.04 14.76 -18.27
CA ASP A 58 30.47 16.03 -18.86
C ASP A 58 31.71 15.78 -19.72
N SER A 59 31.49 15.64 -21.03
CA SER A 59 32.56 15.38 -22.00
C SER A 59 33.49 16.57 -22.23
N VAL A 60 33.09 17.79 -21.88
CA VAL A 60 33.91 18.99 -22.06
C VAL A 60 34.95 19.10 -20.95
N ASN A 61 34.51 18.91 -19.70
CA ASN A 61 35.37 19.01 -18.53
C ASN A 61 35.98 17.65 -18.10
N TYR A 62 35.65 16.57 -18.80
CA TYR A 62 36.06 15.20 -18.48
C TYR A 62 35.66 14.76 -17.06
N ILE A 63 34.40 15.02 -16.69
CA ILE A 63 33.86 14.73 -15.36
C ILE A 63 32.74 13.69 -15.46
N ILE A 64 32.77 12.72 -14.55
CA ILE A 64 31.66 11.79 -14.30
C ILE A 64 31.07 12.15 -12.93
N THR A 65 29.76 12.38 -12.88
CA THR A 65 29.05 12.65 -11.62
C THR A 65 28.12 11.50 -11.30
N ILE A 66 28.34 10.82 -10.18
CA ILE A 66 27.43 9.80 -9.65
C ILE A 66 26.41 10.46 -8.74
N LYS A 67 25.12 10.16 -8.96
CA LYS A 67 23.98 10.84 -8.30
C LYS A 67 23.36 10.08 -7.13
N ASN A 68 23.57 8.76 -7.10
CA ASN A 68 22.99 7.87 -6.11
C ASN A 68 23.79 6.57 -6.05
N THR A 69 23.52 5.75 -5.04
CA THR A 69 24.09 4.41 -4.90
C THR A 69 23.00 3.34 -5.01
N PRO A 70 23.36 2.09 -5.34
CA PRO A 70 22.44 0.96 -5.24
C PRO A 70 21.89 0.81 -3.82
N TYR A 71 20.71 0.23 -3.69
CA TYR A 71 20.07 0.05 -2.39
C TYR A 71 20.97 -0.74 -1.42
N LEU A 72 21.06 -0.25 -0.18
CA LEU A 72 21.95 -0.79 0.87
C LEU A 72 23.45 -0.78 0.52
N LYS A 73 23.89 0.14 -0.35
CA LYS A 73 25.30 0.45 -0.61
C LYS A 73 25.59 1.88 -0.20
N TYR A 74 26.67 2.06 0.57
CA TYR A 74 27.08 3.35 1.11
C TYR A 74 28.22 3.92 0.28
N LEU A 75 28.24 5.26 0.13
CA LEU A 75 29.26 5.92 -0.67
C LEU A 75 30.66 5.77 -0.07
N ASP A 76 30.80 5.86 1.25
CA ASP A 76 32.09 5.71 1.96
C ASP A 76 32.77 4.37 1.67
N ASP A 77 31.99 3.28 1.63
CA ASP A 77 32.50 1.95 1.27
C ASP A 77 32.96 1.92 -0.19
N ILE A 78 32.21 2.55 -1.10
CA ILE A 78 32.53 2.62 -2.52
C ILE A 78 33.80 3.46 -2.75
N ASP A 79 33.91 4.61 -2.09
CA ASP A 79 35.06 5.52 -2.19
C ASP A 79 36.32 4.84 -1.67
N SER A 80 36.24 4.16 -0.52
CA SER A 80 37.35 3.39 0.05
C SER A 80 37.86 2.33 -0.93
N ARG A 81 36.94 1.61 -1.59
CA ARG A 81 37.28 0.60 -2.60
C ARG A 81 37.87 1.20 -3.87
N LEU A 82 37.40 2.37 -4.30
CA LEU A 82 38.01 3.07 -5.43
C LEU A 82 39.44 3.49 -5.11
N ARG A 83 39.70 4.03 -3.90
CA ARG A 83 41.05 4.41 -3.44
C ARG A 83 41.99 3.19 -3.41
N GLU A 84 41.55 2.08 -2.82
CA GLU A 84 42.31 0.81 -2.84
C GLU A 84 42.72 0.39 -4.27
N ILE A 85 41.82 0.56 -5.24
CA ILE A 85 42.09 0.23 -6.65
C ILE A 85 43.07 1.22 -7.27
N GLN A 86 43.00 2.51 -6.94
CA GLN A 86 43.93 3.53 -7.43
C GLN A 86 45.34 3.38 -6.86
N ASP A 87 45.47 2.93 -5.62
CA ASP A 87 46.78 2.66 -4.99
C ASP A 87 47.37 1.30 -5.40
N SER A 88 46.58 0.45 -6.08
CA SER A 88 47.01 -0.87 -6.54
C SER A 88 47.96 -0.80 -7.75
N PRO A 89 48.69 -1.89 -8.08
CA PRO A 89 49.56 -1.94 -9.27
C PRO A 89 48.83 -1.74 -10.61
N ASN A 90 47.51 -1.84 -10.63
CA ASN A 90 46.69 -1.70 -11.82
C ASN A 90 45.60 -0.63 -11.62
N PRO A 91 45.92 0.66 -11.51
CA PRO A 91 44.93 1.71 -11.32
C PRO A 91 44.02 1.89 -12.55
N ILE A 92 42.92 2.63 -12.40
CA ILE A 92 42.15 3.12 -13.56
C ILE A 92 42.83 4.43 -14.00
N LYS A 93 43.76 4.32 -14.96
CA LYS A 93 44.75 5.35 -15.34
C LYS A 93 44.14 6.68 -15.79
N GLU A 94 42.91 6.63 -16.29
CA GLU A 94 42.13 7.75 -16.77
C GLU A 94 41.61 8.63 -15.63
N ILE A 95 41.42 8.08 -14.43
CA ILE A 95 40.92 8.83 -13.26
C ILE A 95 42.08 9.64 -12.65
N ILE A 96 41.80 10.90 -12.33
CA ILE A 96 42.73 11.85 -11.69
C ILE A 96 42.38 11.99 -10.20
N SER A 97 41.11 12.26 -9.90
CA SER A 97 40.59 12.37 -8.54
C SER A 97 39.15 11.87 -8.48
N ALA A 98 38.70 11.55 -7.27
CA ALA A 98 37.32 11.22 -6.97
C ALA A 98 36.98 11.81 -5.60
N ASP A 99 35.96 12.65 -5.57
CA ASP A 99 35.66 13.54 -4.45
C ASP A 99 34.16 13.47 -4.12
N ASP A 100 33.83 13.35 -2.84
CA ASP A 100 32.45 13.46 -2.37
C ASP A 100 32.06 14.93 -2.21
N GLU A 101 31.22 15.43 -3.11
CA GLU A 101 30.69 16.79 -3.10
C GLU A 101 29.20 16.81 -2.65
N SER A 102 28.75 15.79 -1.91
CA SER A 102 27.36 15.66 -1.44
C SER A 102 26.96 16.74 -0.43
N GLU A 103 27.90 17.26 0.38
CA GLU A 103 27.63 18.36 1.33
C GLU A 103 27.09 19.63 0.64
N LEU A 104 27.30 19.77 -0.68
CA LEU A 104 26.86 20.92 -1.46
C LEU A 104 25.38 20.82 -1.87
N ILE A 105 24.70 19.69 -1.61
CA ILE A 105 23.32 19.43 -2.04
C ILE A 105 22.55 18.69 -0.95
N GLU A 106 21.50 19.31 -0.40
CA GLU A 106 20.63 18.67 0.59
C GLU A 106 20.03 17.37 0.06
N ASP A 107 20.14 16.31 0.88
CA ASP A 107 19.55 14.98 0.67
C ASP A 107 19.88 14.30 -0.68
N LYS A 108 21.02 14.64 -1.31
CA LYS A 108 21.44 14.02 -2.57
C LYS A 108 22.92 13.69 -2.56
N ILE A 109 23.24 12.56 -3.19
CA ILE A 109 24.62 12.16 -3.43
C ILE A 109 25.15 12.90 -4.65
N ARG A 110 26.37 13.46 -4.52
CA ARG A 110 27.11 14.01 -5.65
C ARG A 110 28.58 13.62 -5.54
N TYR A 111 28.90 12.45 -6.09
CA TYR A 111 30.27 11.94 -6.12
C TYR A 111 30.90 12.24 -7.48
N VAL A 112 31.95 13.07 -7.47
CA VAL A 112 32.54 13.67 -8.66
C VAL A 112 33.87 12.99 -8.97
N ILE A 113 33.97 12.39 -10.14
CA ILE A 113 35.17 11.72 -10.63
C ILE A 113 35.74 12.53 -11.79
N ARG A 114 36.95 13.05 -11.61
CA ARG A 114 37.66 13.84 -12.64
C ARG A 114 38.60 12.95 -13.41
N CYS A 115 38.53 13.01 -14.73
CA CYS A 115 39.32 12.17 -15.63
C CYS A 115 40.26 13.00 -16.51
N LYS A 116 41.28 12.34 -17.06
CA LYS A 116 42.08 12.85 -18.17
C LYS A 116 41.21 12.89 -19.44
N PRO A 117 41.63 13.63 -20.49
CA PRO A 117 40.98 13.58 -21.79
C PRO A 117 40.87 12.13 -22.31
N CYS A 118 39.66 11.57 -22.30
CA CYS A 118 39.39 10.17 -22.66
C CYS A 118 37.90 9.94 -22.97
N ASN A 119 37.57 8.71 -23.39
CA ASN A 119 36.17 8.29 -23.54
C ASN A 119 35.58 7.94 -22.15
N LEU A 120 34.80 8.88 -21.59
CA LEU A 120 34.23 8.75 -20.26
C LEU A 120 33.27 7.55 -20.12
N TYR A 121 32.56 7.15 -21.17
CA TYR A 121 31.68 5.97 -21.11
C TYR A 121 32.47 4.67 -20.93
N GLN A 122 33.66 4.57 -21.53
CA GLN A 122 34.56 3.44 -21.30
C GLN A 122 35.10 3.44 -19.86
N VAL A 123 35.37 4.62 -19.31
CA VAL A 123 35.76 4.77 -17.90
C VAL A 123 34.62 4.35 -16.98
N VAL A 124 33.37 4.78 -17.21
CA VAL A 124 32.20 4.35 -16.43
C VAL A 124 32.01 2.84 -16.48
N ASN A 125 32.12 2.23 -17.67
CA ASN A 125 32.01 0.77 -17.82
C ASN A 125 33.09 0.03 -17.03
N THR A 126 34.32 0.55 -17.04
CA THR A 126 35.45 0.01 -16.29
C THR A 126 35.24 0.20 -14.78
N LEU A 127 34.82 1.39 -14.36
CA LEU A 127 34.50 1.75 -12.98
C LEU A 127 33.44 0.81 -12.41
N PHE A 128 32.31 0.67 -13.08
CA PHE A 128 31.19 -0.16 -12.61
C PHE A 128 31.47 -1.66 -12.66
N LYS A 129 32.50 -2.09 -13.41
CA LYS A 129 32.96 -3.49 -13.44
C LYS A 129 34.00 -3.78 -12.35
N ARG A 130 34.89 -2.83 -12.07
CA ARG A 130 36.04 -3.04 -11.18
C ARG A 130 35.79 -2.60 -9.74
N VAL A 131 34.99 -1.56 -9.54
CA VAL A 131 34.69 -1.02 -8.21
C VAL A 131 33.38 -1.61 -7.70
N PRO A 132 33.42 -2.44 -6.65
CA PRO A 132 32.21 -3.01 -6.08
C PRO A 132 31.35 -1.92 -5.46
N GLY A 133 30.03 -2.08 -5.58
CA GLY A 133 29.06 -1.18 -4.96
C GLY A 133 28.38 -0.20 -5.91
N PHE A 134 28.96 0.15 -7.06
CA PHE A 134 28.23 0.94 -8.08
C PHE A 134 27.16 0.13 -8.83
N ARG A 135 27.31 -1.20 -8.83
CA ARG A 135 26.34 -2.17 -9.34
C ARG A 135 26.08 -3.26 -8.32
N ALA A 136 24.84 -3.72 -8.24
CA ALA A 136 24.44 -4.82 -7.38
C ALA A 136 23.32 -5.65 -8.03
N SER A 137 23.53 -6.95 -8.14
CA SER A 137 22.50 -7.86 -8.67
C SER A 137 21.46 -8.15 -7.59
N ILE A 138 20.20 -8.15 -7.99
CA ILE A 138 19.07 -8.52 -7.13
C ILE A 138 18.27 -9.63 -7.80
N SER A 139 17.75 -10.54 -6.98
CA SER A 139 16.82 -11.59 -7.39
C SER A 139 15.56 -11.47 -6.56
N THR A 140 14.41 -11.38 -7.23
CA THR A 140 13.08 -11.39 -6.60
C THR A 140 12.45 -12.78 -6.64
N ARG A 141 13.22 -13.81 -7.05
CA ARG A 141 12.82 -15.21 -6.98
C ARG A 141 12.97 -15.72 -5.55
N ASN A 142 12.01 -16.53 -5.10
CA ASN A 142 12.07 -17.30 -3.86
C ASN A 142 12.23 -16.45 -2.59
N MET A 143 11.44 -15.39 -2.45
CA MET A 143 11.41 -14.60 -1.22
C MET A 143 10.87 -15.48 -0.09
N ILE A 144 11.66 -15.63 0.96
CA ILE A 144 11.29 -16.47 2.09
C ILE A 144 10.28 -15.73 2.97
N VAL A 145 9.12 -16.35 3.20
CA VAL A 145 8.04 -15.84 4.06
C VAL A 145 7.60 -16.92 5.05
N VAL A 146 7.04 -16.49 6.18
CA VAL A 146 6.34 -17.38 7.12
C VAL A 146 4.86 -17.33 6.78
N ASP A 147 4.29 -18.48 6.43
CA ASP A 147 2.89 -18.57 6.05
C ASP A 147 1.95 -18.66 7.27
N SER A 148 0.65 -18.69 7.01
CA SER A 148 -0.39 -18.87 8.03
C SER A 148 -0.31 -20.20 8.79
N SER A 149 0.49 -21.15 8.32
CA SER A 149 0.73 -22.45 8.97
C SER A 149 2.03 -22.43 9.78
N PHE A 150 2.67 -21.28 9.97
CA PHE A 150 3.95 -21.11 10.67
C PHE A 150 5.12 -21.88 10.02
N HIS A 151 5.02 -22.15 8.72
CA HIS A 151 6.08 -22.79 7.95
C HIS A 151 6.77 -21.76 7.05
N THR A 152 8.09 -21.88 6.97
CA THR A 152 8.90 -21.14 6.00
C THR A 152 8.59 -21.64 4.59
N ARG A 153 8.20 -20.74 3.70
CA ARG A 153 8.00 -21.02 2.28
C ARG A 153 8.65 -19.96 1.41
N GLU A 154 8.97 -20.34 0.18
CA GLU A 154 9.49 -19.43 -0.85
C GLU A 154 8.34 -18.96 -1.73
N TYR A 155 8.07 -17.66 -1.71
CA TYR A 155 7.02 -17.02 -2.50
C TYR A 155 7.61 -16.11 -3.57
N ASP A 156 6.97 -16.10 -4.73
CA ASP A 156 7.07 -15.02 -5.70
C ASP A 156 6.15 -13.83 -5.32
N ILE A 157 6.30 -12.71 -6.02
CA ILE A 157 5.53 -11.49 -5.72
C ILE A 157 4.01 -11.71 -5.86
N ARG A 158 3.58 -12.53 -6.82
CA ARG A 158 2.16 -12.84 -7.03
C ARG A 158 1.61 -13.65 -5.86
N GLN A 159 2.35 -14.63 -5.36
CA GLN A 159 1.96 -15.43 -4.19
C GLN A 159 1.84 -14.56 -2.94
N ILE A 160 2.75 -13.61 -2.75
CA ILE A 160 2.66 -12.61 -1.66
C ILE A 160 1.37 -11.80 -1.78
N LEU A 161 1.09 -11.23 -2.96
CA LEU A 161 -0.14 -10.44 -3.18
C LEU A 161 -1.40 -11.28 -2.99
N CYS A 162 -1.43 -12.53 -3.48
CA CYS A 162 -2.56 -13.44 -3.28
C CYS A 162 -2.77 -13.78 -1.80
N ALA A 163 -1.69 -14.00 -1.03
CA ALA A 163 -1.77 -14.23 0.40
C ALA A 163 -2.33 -13.00 1.14
N TRP A 164 -1.86 -11.80 0.79
CA TRP A 164 -2.38 -10.55 1.31
C TRP A 164 -3.87 -10.37 0.97
N ILE A 165 -4.28 -10.59 -0.29
CA ILE A 165 -5.68 -10.49 -0.73
C ILE A 165 -6.57 -11.43 0.07
N LYS A 166 -6.13 -12.68 0.26
CA LYS A 166 -6.88 -13.68 1.04
C LYS A 166 -7.10 -13.20 2.48
N ASN A 167 -6.06 -12.69 3.13
CA ASN A 167 -6.17 -12.15 4.48
C ASN A 167 -7.08 -10.91 4.51
N ARG A 168 -6.91 -9.99 3.55
CA ARG A 168 -7.70 -8.76 3.47
C ARG A 168 -9.18 -9.03 3.28
N LEU A 169 -9.55 -10.00 2.44
CA LEU A 169 -10.94 -10.43 2.26
C LEU A 169 -11.54 -10.97 3.56
N TYR A 170 -10.77 -11.79 4.29
CA TYR A 170 -11.20 -12.34 5.58
C TYR A 170 -11.42 -11.23 6.62
N GLU A 171 -10.43 -10.35 6.80
CA GLU A 171 -10.52 -9.23 7.75
C GLU A 171 -11.67 -8.29 7.43
N LYS A 172 -11.84 -7.94 6.14
CA LYS A 172 -12.89 -7.01 5.72
C LYS A 172 -14.28 -7.61 5.91
N ARG A 173 -14.45 -8.91 5.62
CA ARG A 173 -15.70 -9.63 5.92
C ARG A 173 -15.98 -9.67 7.43
N ALA A 174 -14.97 -9.99 8.24
CA ALA A 174 -15.10 -10.00 9.69
C ALA A 174 -15.47 -8.62 10.25
N TRP A 175 -14.93 -7.54 9.66
CA TRP A 175 -15.30 -6.17 10.01
C TRP A 175 -16.79 -5.89 9.75
N PHE A 176 -17.30 -6.20 8.55
CA PHE A 176 -18.73 -6.02 8.24
C PHE A 176 -19.64 -6.88 9.12
N LEU A 177 -19.24 -8.10 9.47
CA LEU A 177 -19.99 -8.95 10.39
C LEU A 177 -20.09 -8.33 11.80
N ARG A 178 -19.01 -7.73 12.30
CA ARG A 178 -19.04 -7.00 13.59
C ARG A 178 -19.94 -5.77 13.52
N GLU A 179 -19.86 -5.01 12.43
CA GLU A 179 -20.72 -3.85 12.21
C GLU A 179 -22.20 -4.26 12.16
N LEU A 180 -22.52 -5.36 11.46
CA LEU A 180 -23.87 -5.91 11.38
C LEU A 180 -24.42 -6.25 12.77
N VAL A 181 -23.63 -6.93 13.61
CA VAL A 181 -24.02 -7.29 14.98
C VAL A 181 -24.25 -6.02 15.82
N ALA A 182 -23.36 -5.03 15.73
CA ALA A 182 -23.48 -3.78 16.47
C ALA A 182 -24.78 -3.04 16.08
N LYS A 183 -25.02 -2.87 14.77
CA LYS A 183 -26.20 -2.18 14.24
C LYS A 183 -27.50 -2.91 14.54
N THR A 184 -27.50 -4.24 14.45
CA THR A 184 -28.67 -5.06 14.81
C THR A 184 -28.99 -4.92 16.29
N THR A 185 -27.97 -4.88 17.15
CA THR A 185 -28.14 -4.68 18.59
C THR A 185 -28.69 -3.28 18.89
N GLU A 186 -28.15 -2.25 18.24
CA GLU A 186 -28.64 -0.87 18.33
C GLU A 186 -30.11 -0.76 17.90
N CYS A 187 -30.46 -1.33 16.74
CA CYS A 187 -31.83 -1.36 16.22
C CYS A 187 -32.78 -2.04 17.22
N ASN A 188 -32.41 -3.20 17.76
CA ASN A 188 -33.21 -3.92 18.75
C ASN A 188 -33.44 -3.07 20.02
N MET A 189 -32.43 -2.35 20.52
CA MET A 189 -32.61 -1.46 21.67
C MET A 189 -33.57 -0.30 21.37
N LEU A 190 -33.45 0.31 20.19
CA LEU A 190 -34.32 1.40 19.76
C LEU A 190 -35.77 0.92 19.53
N GLU A 191 -35.97 -0.27 18.98
CA GLU A 191 -37.29 -0.88 18.81
C GLU A 191 -37.98 -1.10 20.16
N GLY A 192 -37.24 -1.58 21.17
CA GLY A 192 -37.75 -1.71 22.53
C GLY A 192 -38.15 -0.36 23.14
N LYS A 193 -37.31 0.67 22.95
CA LYS A 193 -37.62 2.05 23.36
C LYS A 193 -38.88 2.56 22.67
N ALA A 194 -38.96 2.45 21.34
CA ALA A 194 -40.09 2.91 20.54
C ALA A 194 -41.38 2.17 20.93
N PHE A 195 -41.31 0.85 21.18
CA PHE A 195 -42.46 0.08 21.65
C PHE A 195 -43.01 0.59 22.97
N MET A 196 -42.15 0.80 23.97
CA MET A 196 -42.55 1.28 25.31
C MET A 196 -42.95 2.75 25.34
N MET A 197 -42.44 3.57 24.40
CA MET A 197 -42.79 4.98 24.23
C MET A 197 -43.97 5.22 23.28
N SER A 198 -44.48 4.18 22.61
CA SER A 198 -45.62 4.33 21.72
C SER A 198 -46.84 4.93 22.44
N PRO A 199 -47.72 5.68 21.75
CA PRO A 199 -48.89 6.32 22.36
C PRO A 199 -49.77 5.35 23.16
N THR A 200 -49.82 4.08 22.77
CA THR A 200 -50.59 3.03 23.45
C THR A 200 -49.93 2.52 24.73
N ASN A 201 -48.61 2.56 24.82
CA ASN A 201 -47.85 1.93 25.91
C ASN A 201 -47.23 2.95 26.89
N LEU A 202 -47.05 4.21 26.51
CA LEU A 202 -46.34 5.20 27.32
C LEU A 202 -46.95 5.38 28.72
N GLU A 203 -48.27 5.59 28.80
CA GLU A 203 -48.98 5.72 30.09
C GLU A 203 -48.85 4.47 30.96
N LYS A 204 -48.87 3.30 30.32
CA LYS A 204 -48.68 2.01 30.99
C LYS A 204 -47.27 1.89 31.55
N THR A 205 -46.26 2.22 30.73
CA THR A 205 -44.85 2.28 31.12
C THR A 205 -44.67 3.20 32.34
N ILE A 206 -45.17 4.44 32.28
CA ILE A 206 -45.06 5.42 33.39
C ILE A 206 -45.72 4.92 34.67
N LYS A 207 -46.89 4.26 34.58
CA LYS A 207 -47.57 3.67 35.74
C LYS A 207 -46.70 2.62 36.43
N ILE A 208 -46.02 1.76 35.67
CA ILE A 208 -45.10 0.76 36.22
C ILE A 208 -43.98 1.46 37.00
N PHE A 209 -43.31 2.45 36.39
CA PHE A 209 -42.26 3.23 37.05
C PHE A 209 -42.72 3.85 38.37
N ARG A 210 -43.94 4.40 38.42
CA ARG A 210 -44.50 5.01 39.65
C ARG A 210 -44.90 3.99 40.72
N SER A 211 -45.21 2.75 40.33
CA SER A 211 -45.64 1.70 41.25
C SER A 211 -44.48 0.98 41.96
N CYS A 212 -43.28 1.01 41.38
CA CYS A 212 -42.11 0.35 41.94
C CYS A 212 -41.50 1.16 43.10
N LYS A 213 -41.11 0.47 44.19
CA LYS A 213 -40.49 1.10 45.37
C LYS A 213 -38.98 1.26 45.25
N SER A 214 -38.33 0.46 44.40
CA SER A 214 -36.89 0.49 44.15
C SER A 214 -36.56 0.23 42.69
N ARG A 215 -35.37 0.65 42.24
CA ARG A 215 -34.90 0.47 40.86
C ARG A 215 -34.86 -1.00 40.45
N ASP A 216 -34.48 -1.89 41.37
CA ASP A 216 -34.37 -3.33 41.14
C ASP A 216 -35.73 -3.98 40.80
N GLN A 217 -36.85 -3.33 41.17
CA GLN A 217 -38.20 -3.82 40.85
C GLN A 217 -38.69 -3.38 39.46
N ILE A 218 -38.10 -2.34 38.87
CA ILE A 218 -38.58 -1.74 37.62
C ILE A 218 -38.38 -2.73 36.46
N ILE A 219 -37.18 -3.29 36.33
CA ILE A 219 -36.83 -4.16 35.19
C ILE A 219 -37.68 -5.43 35.19
N PRO A 220 -37.80 -6.20 36.29
CA PRO A 220 -38.66 -7.39 36.32
C PRO A 220 -40.13 -7.05 36.07
N SER A 221 -40.60 -5.89 36.54
CA SER A 221 -41.99 -5.46 36.34
C SER A 221 -42.29 -5.13 34.88
N LEU A 222 -41.39 -4.40 34.20
CA LEU A 222 -41.51 -4.10 32.77
C LEU A 222 -41.51 -5.38 31.91
N VAL A 223 -40.56 -6.29 32.17
CA VAL A 223 -40.46 -7.56 31.43
C VAL A 223 -41.70 -8.43 31.64
N LYS A 224 -42.19 -8.54 32.88
CA LYS A 224 -43.41 -9.30 33.21
C LYS A 224 -44.65 -8.70 32.56
N GLU A 225 -44.80 -7.38 32.61
CA GLU A 225 -45.99 -6.69 32.12
C GLU A 225 -46.09 -6.73 30.58
N TYR A 226 -44.97 -6.66 29.89
CA TYR A 226 -44.91 -6.74 28.43
C TYR A 226 -44.73 -8.17 27.90
N LYS A 227 -44.84 -9.21 28.74
CA LYS A 227 -44.96 -10.63 28.36
C LYS A 227 -43.96 -11.11 27.28
N GLY A 228 -42.71 -10.67 27.36
CA GLY A 228 -41.65 -11.07 26.42
C GLY A 228 -41.50 -10.19 25.17
N HIS A 229 -42.34 -9.17 24.98
CA HIS A 229 -42.12 -8.14 23.95
C HIS A 229 -40.98 -7.17 24.30
N VAL A 230 -40.56 -7.14 25.56
CA VAL A 230 -39.44 -6.33 26.06
C VAL A 230 -38.45 -7.24 26.79
N THR A 231 -37.20 -7.18 26.36
CA THR A 231 -36.08 -7.89 26.99
C THR A 231 -35.55 -7.13 28.20
N THR A 232 -34.82 -7.82 29.08
CA THR A 232 -34.16 -7.21 30.24
C THR A 232 -33.23 -6.05 29.85
N SER A 233 -32.49 -6.18 28.74
CA SER A 233 -31.57 -5.13 28.26
C SER A 233 -32.31 -3.88 27.77
N GLN A 234 -33.43 -4.06 27.04
CA GLN A 234 -34.28 -2.93 26.63
C GLN A 234 -34.96 -2.25 27.83
N ALA A 235 -35.46 -3.03 28.79
CA ALA A 235 -36.06 -2.51 30.02
C ALA A 235 -35.04 -1.73 30.86
N ASN A 236 -33.80 -2.20 30.93
CA ASN A 236 -32.68 -1.47 31.53
C ASN A 236 -32.44 -0.14 30.82
N TYR A 237 -32.33 -0.16 29.50
CA TYR A 237 -32.09 1.04 28.69
C TYR A 237 -33.15 2.12 28.91
N ILE A 238 -34.44 1.76 28.91
CA ILE A 238 -35.51 2.75 29.15
C ILE A 238 -35.52 3.29 30.59
N SER A 239 -35.09 2.47 31.56
CA SER A 239 -35.05 2.88 32.98
C SER A 239 -34.05 4.01 33.26
N GLU A 240 -33.11 4.22 32.35
CA GLU A 240 -32.08 5.27 32.43
C GLU A 240 -32.47 6.55 31.69
N LEU A 241 -33.59 6.53 30.94
CA LEU A 241 -34.05 7.70 30.23
C LEU A 241 -34.60 8.77 31.18
N ARG A 242 -34.39 10.03 30.80
CA ARG A 242 -34.96 11.20 31.48
C ARG A 242 -36.32 11.56 30.88
N MET A 243 -37.16 12.23 31.66
CA MET A 243 -38.54 12.56 31.26
C MET A 243 -38.64 13.33 29.93
N TYR A 244 -37.69 14.24 29.63
CA TYR A 244 -37.69 14.97 28.36
C TYR A 244 -37.45 14.06 27.14
N GLN A 245 -36.87 12.87 27.35
CA GLN A 245 -36.64 11.87 26.31
C GLN A 245 -37.89 11.02 26.03
N LEU A 246 -38.98 11.21 26.78
CA LEU A 246 -40.26 10.52 26.62
C LEU A 246 -41.28 11.33 25.81
N THR A 247 -40.86 12.45 25.20
CA THR A 247 -41.74 13.32 24.42
C THR A 247 -42.08 12.70 23.06
N ASP A 248 -43.22 13.11 22.47
CA ASP A 248 -43.63 12.68 21.13
C ASP A 248 -42.59 13.02 20.06
N GLY A 249 -41.88 14.13 20.21
CA GLY A 249 -40.79 14.51 19.32
C GLY A 249 -39.64 13.51 19.35
N GLU A 250 -39.25 13.05 20.53
CA GLU A 250 -38.21 12.04 20.70
C GLU A 250 -38.65 10.65 20.24
N TYR A 251 -39.94 10.33 20.38
CA TYR A 251 -40.53 9.13 19.80
C TYR A 251 -40.40 9.13 18.27
N LYS A 252 -40.82 10.20 17.60
CA LYS A 252 -40.71 10.35 16.14
C LYS A 252 -39.25 10.25 15.64
N LYS A 253 -38.32 10.93 16.31
CA LYS A 253 -36.88 10.82 16.00
C LYS A 253 -36.36 9.39 16.15
N THR A 254 -36.84 8.67 17.16
CA THR A 254 -36.46 7.26 17.38
C THR A 254 -36.96 6.39 16.23
N LEU A 255 -38.18 6.61 15.73
CA LEU A 255 -38.71 5.89 14.56
C LEU A 255 -37.88 6.18 13.29
N GLU A 256 -37.57 7.45 13.03
CA GLU A 256 -36.72 7.84 11.89
C GLU A 256 -35.33 7.20 11.96
N LEU A 257 -34.74 7.14 13.15
CA LEU A 257 -33.45 6.50 13.37
C LEU A 257 -33.52 4.98 13.16
N ILE A 258 -34.58 4.32 13.62
CA ILE A 258 -34.80 2.88 13.37
C ILE A 258 -34.86 2.62 11.86
N ASP A 259 -35.64 3.41 11.12
CA ASP A 259 -35.76 3.23 9.67
C ASP A 259 -34.43 3.44 8.94
N LYS A 260 -33.62 4.40 9.40
CA LYS A 260 -32.26 4.60 8.89
C LYS A 260 -31.35 3.40 9.19
N ILE A 261 -31.31 2.93 10.43
CA ILE A 261 -30.46 1.81 10.84
C ILE A 261 -30.89 0.52 10.13
N ARG A 262 -32.19 0.29 9.92
CA ARG A 262 -32.68 -0.85 9.15
C ARG A 262 -32.18 -0.84 7.70
N LYS A 263 -32.12 0.34 7.06
CA LYS A 263 -31.50 0.47 5.74
C LYS A 263 -30.01 0.12 5.78
N GLU A 264 -29.27 0.66 6.76
CA GLU A 264 -27.84 0.34 6.96
C GLU A 264 -27.61 -1.17 7.18
N ILE A 265 -28.45 -1.82 8.00
CA ILE A 265 -28.40 -3.27 8.24
C ILE A 265 -28.60 -4.04 6.94
N ASN A 266 -29.59 -3.67 6.13
CA ASN A 266 -29.84 -4.32 4.84
C ASN A 266 -28.65 -4.16 3.89
N ASP A 267 -28.08 -2.96 3.79
CA ASP A 267 -26.93 -2.68 2.93
C ASP A 267 -25.70 -3.50 3.37
N ILE A 268 -25.43 -3.57 4.67
CA ILE A 268 -24.35 -4.38 5.25
C ILE A 268 -24.60 -5.86 5.00
N THR A 269 -25.83 -6.34 5.22
CA THR A 269 -26.20 -7.75 5.03
C THR A 269 -25.97 -8.16 3.58
N GLU A 270 -26.46 -7.35 2.63
CA GLU A 270 -26.26 -7.63 1.20
C GLU A 270 -24.76 -7.63 0.81
N THR A 271 -23.96 -6.78 1.46
CA THR A 271 -22.50 -6.73 1.27
C THR A 271 -21.81 -7.99 1.81
N VAL A 272 -22.26 -8.51 2.95
CA VAL A 272 -21.68 -9.73 3.56
C VAL A 272 -22.06 -11.00 2.80
N GLU A 273 -23.28 -11.04 2.25
CA GLU A 273 -23.80 -12.20 1.51
C GLU A 273 -23.17 -12.34 0.12
N LYS A 274 -22.80 -11.23 -0.52
CA LYS A 274 -22.21 -11.21 -1.87
C LYS A 274 -20.69 -10.99 -1.79
N PRO A 275 -19.85 -12.02 -2.03
CA PRO A 275 -18.39 -11.87 -1.98
C PRO A 275 -17.84 -10.82 -2.95
N GLU A 276 -18.53 -10.57 -4.06
CA GLU A 276 -18.18 -9.55 -5.05
C GLU A 276 -18.22 -8.14 -4.46
N LYS A 277 -19.26 -7.81 -3.67
CA LYS A 277 -19.36 -6.49 -3.03
C LYS A 277 -18.19 -6.22 -2.08
N ILE A 278 -17.74 -7.23 -1.33
CA ILE A 278 -16.57 -7.09 -0.47
C ILE A 278 -15.31 -6.80 -1.30
N ARG A 279 -15.15 -7.46 -2.46
CA ARG A 279 -14.05 -7.19 -3.38
C ARG A 279 -14.12 -5.75 -3.91
N ASP A 280 -15.29 -5.28 -4.31
CA ASP A 280 -15.47 -3.91 -4.82
C ASP A 280 -15.11 -2.86 -3.76
N VAL A 281 -15.56 -3.05 -2.51
CA VAL A 281 -15.18 -2.18 -1.39
C VAL A 281 -13.66 -2.15 -1.21
N ILE A 282 -12.99 -3.32 -1.25
CA ILE A 282 -11.54 -3.38 -1.13
C ILE A 282 -10.84 -2.68 -2.32
N ILE A 283 -11.36 -2.86 -3.54
CA ILE A 283 -10.83 -2.19 -4.73
C ILE A 283 -10.92 -0.67 -4.57
N ASP A 284 -12.04 -0.14 -4.09
CA ASP A 284 -12.21 1.31 -3.91
C ASP A 284 -11.36 1.85 -2.76
N GLU A 285 -11.16 1.08 -1.69
CA GLU A 285 -10.17 1.40 -0.66
C GLU A 285 -8.76 1.47 -1.23
N ILE A 286 -8.35 0.50 -2.05
CA ILE A 286 -7.02 0.48 -2.69
C ILE A 286 -6.85 1.68 -3.64
N LYS A 287 -7.87 2.01 -4.45
CA LYS A 287 -7.85 3.22 -5.30
C LYS A 287 -7.70 4.50 -4.47
N THR A 288 -8.41 4.58 -3.34
CA THR A 288 -8.31 5.73 -2.43
C THR A 288 -6.90 5.85 -1.84
N ILE A 289 -6.29 4.73 -1.43
CA ILE A 289 -4.90 4.68 -0.94
C ILE A 289 -3.93 5.10 -2.04
N LYS A 290 -4.09 4.58 -3.27
CA LYS A 290 -3.29 4.97 -4.43
C LYS A 290 -3.38 6.48 -4.69
N SER A 291 -4.59 7.05 -4.65
CA SER A 291 -4.78 8.49 -4.87
C SER A 291 -4.17 9.36 -3.77
N LYS A 292 -4.15 8.89 -2.52
CA LYS A 292 -3.64 9.67 -1.38
C LYS A 292 -2.14 9.56 -1.18
N TYR A 293 -1.57 8.38 -1.44
CA TYR A 293 -0.19 8.04 -1.07
C TYR A 293 0.66 7.58 -2.25
N GLY A 294 0.09 7.47 -3.45
CA GLY A 294 0.82 7.15 -4.66
C GLY A 294 1.88 8.20 -4.94
N THR A 295 3.10 7.74 -5.23
CA THR A 295 4.21 8.60 -5.62
C THR A 295 4.72 8.18 -6.99
N PRO A 296 5.28 9.12 -7.78
CA PRO A 296 5.96 8.76 -9.02
C PRO A 296 7.15 7.87 -8.69
N ARG A 297 7.48 6.99 -9.64
CA ARG A 297 8.65 6.11 -9.55
C ARG A 297 9.93 6.92 -9.39
N LYS A 298 10.83 6.42 -8.54
CA LYS A 298 12.16 7.01 -8.33
C LYS A 298 13.21 6.35 -9.22
N SER A 299 13.24 5.02 -9.26
CA SER A 299 14.22 4.23 -10.01
C SER A 299 13.89 4.20 -11.49
N LYS A 300 14.79 4.67 -12.36
CA LYS A 300 14.61 4.55 -13.81
C LYS A 300 14.85 3.11 -14.25
N ILE A 301 14.05 2.63 -15.21
CA ILE A 301 14.22 1.29 -15.78
C ILE A 301 14.98 1.43 -17.10
N LEU A 302 16.14 0.80 -17.20
CA LEU A 302 17.00 0.82 -18.38
C LEU A 302 16.85 -0.50 -19.15
N ASN A 303 16.67 -0.41 -20.47
CA ASN A 303 16.77 -1.56 -21.36
C ASN A 303 18.21 -1.71 -21.85
N LEU A 304 18.77 -2.91 -21.75
CA LEU A 304 20.01 -3.27 -22.45
C LEU A 304 19.71 -4.10 -23.70
N GLY A 305 18.49 -3.98 -24.25
CA GLY A 305 18.06 -4.63 -25.47
C GLY A 305 18.79 -4.04 -26.68
N ASN A 306 19.79 -4.79 -27.12
CA ASN A 306 20.68 -4.59 -28.28
C ASN A 306 21.85 -3.63 -28.05
N GLU A 307 22.96 -4.02 -28.67
CA GLU A 307 24.30 -3.47 -28.46
C GLU A 307 24.36 -1.95 -28.61
N GLU A 308 25.24 -1.36 -27.79
CA GLU A 308 25.56 0.07 -27.70
C GLU A 308 24.55 0.94 -26.94
N ALA A 309 25.09 1.65 -25.95
CA ALA A 309 24.37 2.57 -25.10
C ALA A 309 23.72 3.68 -25.94
N VAL A 310 22.42 3.57 -26.19
CA VAL A 310 21.59 4.68 -26.65
C VAL A 310 20.55 4.96 -25.56
N ASN A 311 20.52 6.22 -25.12
CA ASN A 311 19.55 6.75 -24.17
C ASN A 311 18.13 6.50 -24.68
N ILE A 312 17.48 5.46 -24.17
CA ILE A 312 16.05 5.27 -24.29
C ILE A 312 15.47 5.50 -22.91
N SER A 313 14.85 6.67 -22.70
CA SER A 313 14.14 6.99 -21.47
C SER A 313 12.69 7.30 -21.76
N VAL A 314 11.83 6.29 -21.58
CA VAL A 314 10.50 6.31 -20.92
C VAL A 314 10.13 4.85 -20.74
N VAL A 315 9.75 4.42 -19.54
CA VAL A 315 9.23 3.07 -19.32
C VAL A 315 7.94 3.10 -18.51
N GLN A 316 6.82 3.04 -19.20
CA GLN A 316 5.54 2.72 -18.57
C GLN A 316 5.45 1.19 -18.47
N ILE A 317 5.30 0.66 -17.25
CA ILE A 317 4.90 -0.74 -17.08
C ILE A 317 3.40 -0.80 -17.32
N LEU A 318 3.00 -1.47 -18.40
CA LEU A 318 1.60 -1.71 -18.67
C LEU A 318 1.02 -2.70 -17.65
N THR A 319 -0.30 -2.66 -17.50
CA THR A 319 -1.02 -3.50 -16.53
C THR A 319 -0.86 -5.00 -16.79
N ASP A 320 -0.39 -5.43 -17.96
CA ASP A 320 -0.04 -6.80 -18.31
C ASP A 320 1.41 -7.20 -18.00
N GLY A 321 2.22 -6.27 -17.49
CA GLY A 321 3.64 -6.48 -17.20
C GLY A 321 4.54 -6.31 -18.42
N SER A 322 4.00 -5.88 -19.56
CA SER A 322 4.80 -5.41 -20.69
C SER A 322 5.39 -4.03 -20.39
N ILE A 323 6.53 -3.76 -21.01
CA ILE A 323 7.36 -2.59 -20.74
C ILE A 323 7.36 -1.77 -22.02
N LEU A 324 6.68 -0.62 -22.02
CA LEU A 324 6.69 0.28 -23.17
C LEU A 324 7.87 1.22 -23.09
N PHE A 325 8.73 1.18 -24.10
CA PHE A 325 9.84 2.12 -24.26
C PHE A 325 9.40 3.29 -25.15
N GLY A 326 9.64 4.53 -24.70
CA GLY A 326 9.39 5.75 -25.50
C GLY A 326 10.56 6.74 -25.39
N GLU A 327 10.69 7.62 -26.39
CA GLU A 327 11.60 8.77 -26.35
C GLU A 327 10.78 10.03 -26.05
N THR A 328 11.23 10.89 -25.12
CA THR A 328 10.59 12.20 -24.90
C THR A 328 11.64 13.28 -24.67
N GLU A 329 11.47 14.44 -25.32
CA GLU A 329 12.32 15.62 -25.16
C GLU A 329 11.89 16.50 -23.97
N ASN A 330 10.74 16.21 -23.33
CA ASN A 330 10.18 17.12 -22.32
C ASN A 330 9.61 16.37 -21.08
N PRO A 331 10.29 16.42 -19.92
CA PRO A 331 9.97 15.61 -18.74
C PRO A 331 8.68 16.02 -18.00
N GLU A 332 8.06 17.16 -18.32
CA GLU A 332 6.85 17.67 -17.64
C GLU A 332 5.52 17.14 -18.25
N HIS A 333 5.56 16.45 -19.41
CA HIS A 333 4.38 16.00 -20.14
C HIS A 333 4.21 14.46 -20.24
N LEU A 334 4.75 13.72 -19.26
CA LEU A 334 4.75 12.25 -19.18
C LEU A 334 3.38 11.54 -19.33
N SER A 335 2.25 12.25 -19.36
CA SER A 335 0.90 11.67 -19.46
C SER A 335 0.24 11.77 -20.83
N SER A 336 0.72 12.56 -21.79
CA SER A 336 -0.02 12.85 -23.03
C SER A 336 0.59 12.33 -24.33
N ASP A 337 1.90 12.16 -24.43
CA ASP A 337 2.55 11.91 -25.73
C ASP A 337 3.53 10.73 -25.66
N ILE A 338 3.04 9.51 -25.91
CA ILE A 338 3.89 8.33 -26.14
C ILE A 338 3.44 7.67 -27.44
N THR A 339 4.27 7.75 -28.48
CA THR A 339 4.18 6.90 -29.66
C THR A 339 4.92 5.59 -29.42
N PRO A 340 4.27 4.41 -29.52
CA PRO A 340 4.95 3.13 -29.36
C PRO A 340 5.93 2.90 -30.52
N ILE A 341 7.19 2.58 -30.19
CA ILE A 341 8.17 2.12 -31.17
C ILE A 341 7.94 0.62 -31.37
N SER A 342 7.67 0.23 -32.63
CA SER A 342 7.37 -1.14 -33.07
C SER A 342 8.60 -2.04 -33.11
#